data_AF-A0A416HD73-F1
#
_entry.id   AF-A0A416HD73-F1
#
_cell.length_a   1.000
_cell.length_b   1.000
_cell.length_c   1.000
_cell.angle_alpha   90.00
_cell.angle_beta   90.00
_cell.angle_gamma   90.00
#
_symmetry.space_group_name_H-M   'P 1'
#
loop_
_entity.id
_entity.type
_entity.pdbx_description
1 polymer ?
#
loop_
_entity_poly.entity_id
_entity_poly.type
_entity_poly.pdbx_seq_one_letter_code
_entity_poly.pdbx_strand_id
1 'polypeptide(L)'
;MKKLKAWMFQEGIEIAKKREGVYGTVALIKTREFGYLDAMLDFVNDKRMPEREKDIWRLEKLDIPYKDNLIKSSKTVNFTRIFQTEIREEVKKGIYLNLQGEAIACVQKEMTAMRRLSKYLKERYPRIKSCRELEREIIEEYLTYLKTEATETKHFHADINRLRAVLESIGNACGYHNLKDLFLTRDIPPTPKAEFKVYSDEELKRLNAAIVNTDEQTARLMVIHQMLGTRISDTLTLEMDCLYEKGIDTVIRIRQMKTNTYEKPVSAELAALIRKAITYTQERFGETQYIFVNENNPNKPMQYGTIQSRIVKMIREQDIRDDNGNLFGFGSHLYRHYYGVKLTEMHLDDWTIAKLLGHSNLKNVKYYRKMSNQILADDTRKARKRLSDIILQNLDGWGDEYEQIRQDGGM
;
A
#
# COMPACT_ATOMS: atom_id res chain seq x y z
N MET A 1 9.85 -26.43 20.35
CA MET A 1 10.46 -26.16 19.03
C MET A 1 11.75 -26.90 18.69
N LYS A 2 12.85 -26.79 19.45
CA LYS A 2 14.12 -27.48 19.07
C LYS A 2 13.94 -29.00 18.91
N LYS A 3 13.21 -29.65 19.83
CA LYS A 3 12.88 -31.08 19.77
C LYS A 3 12.02 -31.45 18.55
N LEU A 4 11.01 -30.63 18.21
CA LEU A 4 10.17 -30.85 17.02
C LEU A 4 10.99 -30.80 15.73
N LYS A 5 11.86 -29.79 15.57
CA LYS A 5 12.73 -29.67 14.39
C LYS A 5 13.71 -30.85 14.28
N ALA A 6 14.27 -31.29 15.41
CA ALA A 6 15.16 -32.45 15.44
C ALA A 6 14.44 -33.74 15.02
N TRP A 7 13.23 -33.96 15.54
CA TRP A 7 12.39 -35.11 15.16
C TRP A 7 12.01 -35.07 13.68
N MET A 8 11.54 -33.92 13.16
CA MET A 8 11.20 -33.81 11.73
C MET A 8 12.38 -34.08 10.80
N PHE A 9 13.59 -33.68 11.21
CA PHE A 9 14.80 -33.99 10.45
C PHE A 9 15.10 -35.50 10.45
N GLN A 10 14.89 -36.19 11.57
CA GLN A 10 15.04 -37.65 11.66
C GLN A 10 14.04 -38.41 10.78
N GLU A 11 12.81 -37.90 10.69
CA GLU A 11 11.73 -38.47 9.85
C GLU A 11 11.80 -38.03 8.37
N GLY A 12 12.83 -37.28 7.96
CA GLY A 12 12.99 -36.81 6.58
C GLY A 12 11.95 -35.76 6.15
N ILE A 13 11.25 -35.12 7.09
CA ILE A 13 10.23 -34.11 6.78
C ILE A 13 10.91 -32.75 6.60
N GLU A 14 10.85 -32.21 5.38
CA GLU A 14 11.38 -30.88 5.09
C GLU A 14 10.66 -29.79 5.90
N ILE A 15 11.43 -28.86 6.46
CA ILE A 15 10.93 -27.78 7.32
C ILE A 15 10.64 -26.51 6.52
N ALA A 16 11.35 -26.32 5.40
CA ALA A 16 11.21 -25.15 4.55
C ALA A 16 11.34 -25.51 3.07
N LYS A 17 10.55 -24.83 2.23
CA LYS A 17 10.60 -24.93 0.78
C LYS A 17 10.80 -23.55 0.15
N LYS A 18 11.44 -23.52 -1.02
CA LYS A 18 11.53 -22.30 -1.83
C LYS A 18 10.16 -22.00 -2.44
N ARG A 19 9.70 -20.77 -2.28
CA ARG A 19 8.53 -20.23 -2.98
C ARG A 19 8.94 -18.95 -3.65
N GLU A 20 8.68 -18.88 -4.95
CA GLU A 20 8.81 -17.64 -5.69
C GLU A 20 7.60 -16.75 -5.42
N GLY A 21 7.85 -15.53 -4.99
CA GLY A 21 6.84 -14.50 -4.83
C GLY A 21 6.36 -14.01 -6.19
N VAL A 22 5.20 -13.36 -6.21
CA VAL A 22 4.62 -12.76 -7.43
C VAL A 22 5.58 -11.73 -8.06
N TYR A 23 6.50 -11.18 -7.27
CA TYR A 23 7.54 -10.25 -7.72
C TYR A 23 8.87 -10.92 -8.11
N GLY A 24 8.95 -12.25 -8.19
CA GLY A 24 10.16 -13.00 -8.56
C GLY A 24 11.16 -13.17 -7.41
N THR A 25 10.78 -12.72 -6.21
CA THR A 25 11.59 -12.89 -5.01
C THR A 25 11.45 -14.31 -4.48
N VAL A 26 12.55 -15.04 -4.39
CA VAL A 26 12.56 -16.40 -3.81
C VAL A 26 12.65 -16.29 -2.30
N ALA A 27 11.63 -16.76 -1.59
CA ALA A 27 11.61 -16.85 -0.14
C ALA A 27 11.56 -18.31 0.32
N LEU A 28 12.28 -18.62 1.39
CA LEU A 28 12.11 -19.88 2.13
C LEU A 28 10.88 -19.77 3.02
N ILE A 29 9.85 -20.55 2.72
CA ILE A 29 8.62 -20.63 3.51
C ILE A 29 8.54 -21.96 4.24
N LYS A 30 7.85 -21.99 5.39
CA LYS A 30 7.55 -23.24 6.09
C LYS A 30 6.77 -24.20 5.17
N THR A 31 7.11 -25.48 5.21
CA THR A 31 6.30 -26.52 4.57
C THR A 31 4.93 -26.63 5.24
N ARG A 32 3.95 -27.25 4.56
CA ARG A 32 2.58 -27.39 5.10
C ARG A 32 2.61 -28.25 6.36
N GLU A 33 3.41 -29.30 6.33
CA GLU A 33 3.64 -30.30 7.34
C GLU A 33 4.26 -29.64 8.58
N PHE A 34 5.34 -28.87 8.39
CA PHE A 34 5.93 -28.11 9.49
C PHE A 34 4.97 -27.07 10.03
N GLY A 35 4.27 -26.32 9.17
CA GLY A 35 3.28 -25.33 9.58
C GLY A 35 2.15 -25.94 10.42
N TYR A 36 1.68 -27.13 10.07
CA TYR A 36 0.66 -27.85 10.81
C TYR A 36 1.15 -28.32 12.18
N LEU A 37 2.32 -28.96 12.24
CA LEU A 37 2.91 -29.44 13.49
C LEU A 37 3.29 -28.30 14.44
N ASP A 38 3.82 -27.20 13.89
CA ASP A 38 4.10 -25.97 14.62
C ASP A 38 2.79 -25.37 15.18
N ALA A 39 1.73 -25.34 14.37
CA ALA A 39 0.41 -24.89 14.83
C ALA A 39 -0.22 -25.81 15.90
N MET A 40 -0.03 -27.13 15.82
CA MET A 40 -0.46 -28.07 16.87
C MET A 40 0.31 -27.85 18.16
N LEU A 41 1.63 -27.66 18.07
CA LEU A 41 2.48 -27.40 19.23
C LEU A 41 2.12 -26.06 19.87
N ASP A 42 1.86 -25.04 19.06
CA ASP A 42 1.30 -23.77 19.51
C ASP A 42 -0.05 -24.02 20.19
N PHE A 43 -1.00 -24.72 19.58
CA PHE A 43 -2.33 -24.99 20.15
C PHE A 43 -2.29 -25.66 21.54
N VAL A 44 -1.40 -26.63 21.73
CA VAL A 44 -1.23 -27.32 23.02
C VAL A 44 -0.66 -26.37 24.09
N ASN A 45 0.26 -25.49 23.72
CA ASN A 45 0.85 -24.51 24.63
C ASN A 45 -0.08 -23.29 24.87
N ASP A 46 -0.89 -22.92 23.87
CA ASP A 46 -1.79 -21.77 23.81
C ASP A 46 -2.89 -21.84 24.89
N LYS A 47 -3.36 -23.04 25.26
CA LYS A 47 -4.39 -23.25 26.29
C LYS A 47 -4.01 -22.82 27.73
N ARG A 48 -2.75 -22.44 28.01
CA ARG A 48 -2.28 -22.19 29.38
C ARG A 48 -1.89 -20.74 29.68
N MET A 49 -1.83 -19.86 28.68
CA MET A 49 -1.27 -18.51 28.84
C MET A 49 -2.21 -17.45 28.26
N PRO A 50 -2.52 -16.37 29.01
CA PRO A 50 -3.24 -15.21 28.49
C PRO A 50 -2.60 -14.67 27.21
N GLU A 51 -3.40 -14.23 26.25
CA GLU A 51 -2.89 -13.81 24.94
C GLU A 51 -1.83 -12.70 25.05
N ARG A 52 -1.98 -11.80 26.04
CA ARG A 52 -1.08 -10.66 26.27
C ARG A 52 0.32 -11.06 26.75
N GLU A 53 0.45 -12.20 27.42
CA GLU A 53 1.75 -12.68 27.92
C GLU A 53 2.59 -13.29 26.78
N LYS A 54 1.95 -13.73 25.69
CA LYS A 54 2.61 -14.32 24.54
C LYS A 54 3.47 -13.29 23.79
N ASP A 55 4.50 -13.78 23.12
CA ASP A 55 5.31 -12.97 22.19
C ASP A 55 4.68 -12.83 20.80
N ILE A 56 3.57 -13.51 20.55
CA ILE A 56 2.78 -13.40 19.33
C ILE A 56 1.32 -13.29 19.76
N TRP A 57 0.72 -12.13 19.52
CA TRP A 57 -0.70 -11.90 19.80
C TRP A 57 -1.52 -12.17 18.57
N ARG A 58 -2.59 -12.96 18.71
CA ARG A 58 -3.70 -13.11 17.80
C ARG A 58 -4.74 -12.07 18.17
N LEU A 59 -4.99 -11.12 17.27
CA LEU A 59 -5.85 -9.97 17.57
C LEU A 59 -7.28 -10.38 17.94
N GLU A 60 -7.78 -11.46 17.34
CA GLU A 60 -9.12 -12.03 17.62
C GLU A 60 -9.25 -12.62 19.04
N LYS A 61 -8.12 -12.91 19.71
CA LYS A 61 -8.07 -13.44 21.08
C LYS A 61 -7.74 -12.36 22.11
N LEU A 62 -7.56 -11.11 21.69
CA LEU A 62 -7.36 -9.99 22.60
C LEU A 62 -8.73 -9.47 23.02
N ASP A 63 -8.95 -9.33 24.33
CA ASP A 63 -10.18 -8.75 24.90
C ASP A 63 -10.19 -7.21 24.79
N ILE A 64 -9.90 -6.67 23.59
CA ILE A 64 -9.98 -5.24 23.29
C ILE A 64 -10.60 -4.98 21.93
N PRO A 65 -11.30 -3.85 21.76
CA PRO A 65 -11.63 -3.36 20.43
C PRO A 65 -10.35 -2.95 19.71
N TYR A 66 -10.27 -3.27 18.42
CA TYR A 66 -9.20 -2.78 17.55
C TYR A 66 -9.78 -2.40 16.19
N LYS A 67 -9.15 -1.43 15.53
CA LYS A 67 -9.55 -0.97 14.20
C LYS A 67 -8.92 -1.84 13.12
N ASP A 68 -9.65 -2.89 12.70
CA ASP A 68 -9.23 -3.80 11.63
C ASP A 68 -9.24 -3.11 10.25
N ASN A 69 -8.51 -3.69 9.30
CA ASN A 69 -8.54 -3.29 7.91
C ASN A 69 -9.29 -4.35 7.07
N LEU A 70 -10.49 -4.00 6.62
CA LEU A 70 -11.36 -4.88 5.84
C LEU A 70 -10.68 -5.54 4.63
N ILE A 71 -9.76 -4.84 3.97
CA ILE A 71 -9.11 -5.31 2.74
C ILE A 71 -7.68 -5.82 2.96
N LYS A 72 -7.15 -5.77 4.19
CA LYS A 72 -5.80 -6.24 4.54
C LYS A 72 -5.82 -7.06 5.83
N SER A 73 -5.61 -8.37 5.71
CA SER A 73 -5.58 -9.25 6.88
C SER A 73 -4.27 -9.13 7.66
N SER A 74 -4.31 -8.40 8.77
CA SER A 74 -3.26 -8.43 9.79
C SER A 74 -3.80 -9.17 11.01
N LYS A 75 -3.62 -10.49 11.08
CA LYS A 75 -4.19 -11.31 12.17
C LYS A 75 -3.37 -11.29 13.45
N THR A 76 -2.09 -10.93 13.36
CA THR A 76 -1.14 -11.09 14.47
C THR A 76 -0.22 -9.90 14.66
N VAL A 77 0.22 -9.70 15.91
CA VAL A 77 1.32 -8.81 16.27
C VAL A 77 2.45 -9.66 16.85
N ASN A 78 3.64 -9.58 16.25
CA ASN A 78 4.75 -10.46 16.59
C ASN A 78 5.92 -9.67 17.23
N PHE A 79 6.20 -9.95 18.49
CA PHE A 79 7.22 -9.31 19.31
C PHE A 79 8.56 -10.07 19.34
N THR A 80 8.64 -11.27 18.75
CA THR A 80 9.83 -12.14 18.80
C THR A 80 11.10 -11.54 18.20
N ARG A 81 10.95 -10.53 17.33
CA ARG A 81 12.07 -9.78 16.72
C ARG A 81 12.51 -8.54 17.52
N ILE A 82 11.99 -8.40 18.74
CA ILE A 82 12.50 -7.44 19.73
C ILE A 82 13.39 -8.26 20.67
N PHE A 83 14.68 -8.02 20.60
CA PHE A 83 15.70 -8.92 21.16
C PHE A 83 15.90 -8.75 22.67
N GLN A 84 15.76 -7.53 23.18
CA GLN A 84 15.86 -7.23 24.62
C GLN A 84 14.53 -7.59 25.29
N THR A 85 14.57 -8.46 26.31
CA THR A 85 13.36 -8.98 26.97
C THR A 85 12.55 -7.89 27.66
N GLU A 86 13.18 -6.97 28.38
CA GLU A 86 12.49 -5.86 29.05
C GLU A 86 11.85 -4.89 28.04
N ILE A 87 12.60 -4.41 27.03
CA ILE A 87 12.01 -3.63 25.93
C ILE A 87 10.84 -4.38 25.28
N ARG A 88 10.90 -5.70 25.12
CA ARG A 88 9.78 -6.47 24.54
C ARG A 88 8.50 -6.33 25.38
N GLU A 89 8.61 -6.47 26.69
CA GLU A 89 7.47 -6.34 27.61
C GLU A 89 6.95 -4.90 27.68
N GLU A 90 7.83 -3.90 27.63
CA GLU A 90 7.46 -2.49 27.56
C GLU A 90 6.73 -2.16 26.26
N VAL A 91 7.24 -2.66 25.12
CA VAL A 91 6.60 -2.50 23.81
C VAL A 91 5.24 -3.18 23.77
N LYS A 92 5.07 -4.36 24.38
CA LYS A 92 3.75 -4.98 24.55
C LYS A 92 2.77 -4.01 25.22
N LYS A 93 3.16 -3.36 26.33
CA LYS A 93 2.30 -2.39 27.02
C LYS A 93 1.93 -1.19 26.14
N GLY A 94 2.91 -0.58 25.46
CA GLY A 94 2.66 0.56 24.56
C GLY A 94 1.77 0.19 23.36
N ILE A 95 2.01 -0.98 22.75
CA ILE A 95 1.23 -1.47 21.61
C ILE A 95 -0.20 -1.85 22.02
N TYR A 96 -0.39 -2.41 23.22
CA TYR A 96 -1.72 -2.68 23.75
C TYR A 96 -2.56 -1.40 23.89
N LEU A 97 -1.94 -0.29 24.30
CA LEU A 97 -2.60 1.02 24.34
C LEU A 97 -2.92 1.53 22.93
N ASN A 98 -1.96 1.46 22.01
CA ASN A 98 -2.15 1.94 20.63
C ASN A 98 -3.23 1.14 19.88
N LEU A 99 -3.35 -0.18 20.10
CA LEU A 99 -4.36 -1.01 19.45
C LEU A 99 -5.81 -0.55 19.69
N GLN A 100 -6.07 0.11 20.82
CA GLN A 100 -7.42 0.59 21.17
C GLN A 100 -7.82 1.85 20.37
N GLY A 101 -6.86 2.67 19.96
CA GLY A 101 -7.10 3.94 19.28
C GLY A 101 -6.71 3.97 17.80
N GLU A 102 -5.65 3.26 17.44
CA GLU A 102 -5.01 3.30 16.13
C GLU A 102 -5.47 2.17 15.21
N ALA A 103 -5.37 2.40 13.90
CA ALA A 103 -5.56 1.33 12.92
C ALA A 103 -4.45 0.28 13.06
N ILE A 104 -4.77 -1.00 12.89
CA ILE A 104 -3.77 -2.08 12.96
C ILE A 104 -2.58 -1.86 12.01
N ALA A 105 -2.81 -1.22 10.85
CA ALA A 105 -1.77 -0.88 9.90
C ALA A 105 -0.76 0.15 10.45
N CYS A 106 -1.16 1.03 11.36
CA CYS A 106 -0.28 1.95 12.08
C CYS A 106 0.59 1.18 13.08
N VAL A 107 -0.04 0.32 13.88
CA VAL A 107 0.62 -0.54 14.88
C VAL A 107 1.68 -1.45 14.22
N GLN A 108 1.40 -2.01 13.05
CA GLN A 108 2.39 -2.82 12.32
C GLN A 108 3.61 -2.01 11.86
N LYS A 109 3.44 -0.72 11.57
CA LYS A 109 4.57 0.18 11.24
C LYS A 109 5.38 0.52 12.49
N GLU A 110 4.71 0.77 13.62
CA GLU A 110 5.37 0.96 14.92
C GLU A 110 6.21 -0.27 15.29
N MET A 111 5.65 -1.47 15.12
CA MET A 111 6.39 -2.72 15.31
C MET A 111 7.59 -2.86 14.36
N THR A 112 7.48 -2.38 13.13
CA THR A 112 8.61 -2.39 12.19
C THR A 112 9.73 -1.47 12.65
N ALA A 113 9.39 -0.26 13.10
CA ALA A 113 10.34 0.70 13.64
C ALA A 113 11.02 0.19 14.93
N MET A 114 10.23 -0.37 15.86
CA MET A 114 10.77 -0.96 17.11
C MET A 114 11.70 -2.13 16.86
N ARG A 115 11.40 -3.02 15.90
CA ARG A 115 12.30 -4.14 15.55
C ARG A 115 13.63 -3.63 15.00
N ARG A 116 13.60 -2.54 14.22
CA ARG A 116 14.83 -1.92 13.71
C ARG A 116 15.66 -1.32 14.85
N LEU A 117 15.04 -0.53 15.73
CA LEU A 117 15.73 0.02 16.90
C LEU A 117 16.29 -1.11 17.79
N SER A 118 15.50 -2.14 18.07
CA SER A 118 15.92 -3.28 18.88
C SER A 118 17.13 -4.01 18.29
N LYS A 119 17.16 -4.18 16.96
CA LYS A 119 18.32 -4.75 16.24
C LYS A 119 19.56 -3.87 16.43
N TYR A 120 19.43 -2.56 16.20
CA TYR A 120 20.51 -1.60 16.40
C TYR A 120 21.07 -1.64 17.83
N LEU A 121 20.19 -1.58 18.84
CA LEU A 121 20.58 -1.65 20.24
C LEU A 121 21.30 -2.96 20.57
N LYS A 122 20.86 -4.08 20.00
CA LYS A 122 21.53 -5.38 20.21
C LYS A 122 22.97 -5.36 19.69
N GLU A 123 23.22 -4.71 18.55
CA GLU A 123 24.51 -4.70 17.88
C GLU A 123 25.48 -3.66 18.45
N ARG A 124 24.98 -2.46 18.81
CA ARG A 124 25.81 -1.31 19.24
C ARG A 124 25.77 -1.05 20.75
N TYR A 125 24.65 -1.35 21.41
CA TYR A 125 24.45 -1.09 22.85
C TYR A 125 23.88 -2.31 23.60
N PRO A 126 24.61 -3.44 23.63
CA PRO A 126 24.09 -4.70 24.20
C PRO A 126 23.77 -4.62 25.70
N ARG A 127 24.26 -3.58 26.40
CA ARG A 127 23.99 -3.32 27.81
C ARG A 127 22.59 -2.79 28.07
N ILE A 128 22.01 -2.04 27.13
CA ILE A 128 20.65 -1.48 27.25
C ILE A 128 19.63 -2.62 27.24
N LYS A 129 18.82 -2.71 28.30
CA LYS A 129 17.78 -3.73 28.46
C LYS A 129 16.37 -3.15 28.45
N SER A 130 16.21 -1.91 28.91
CA SER A 130 14.93 -1.19 29.05
C SER A 130 14.89 0.08 28.19
N CYS A 131 13.69 0.47 27.73
CA CYS A 131 13.47 1.77 27.10
C CYS A 131 13.76 2.92 28.05
N ARG A 132 13.68 2.73 29.38
CA ARG A 132 14.01 3.77 30.37
C ARG A 132 15.46 4.25 30.27
N GLU A 133 16.36 3.37 29.83
CA GLU A 133 17.79 3.67 29.65
C GLU A 133 18.07 4.39 28.31
N LEU A 134 17.05 4.63 27.48
CA LEU A 134 17.23 5.39 26.26
C LEU A 134 17.43 6.86 26.61
N GLU A 135 18.58 7.36 26.20
CA GLU A 135 18.97 8.77 26.30
C GLU A 135 19.07 9.37 24.90
N ARG A 136 19.15 10.70 24.87
CA ARG A 136 19.15 11.47 23.63
C ARG A 136 20.33 11.10 22.73
N GLU A 137 21.49 10.92 23.33
CA GLU A 137 22.77 10.60 22.70
C GLU A 137 22.66 9.29 21.90
N ILE A 138 22.06 8.26 22.49
CA ILE A 138 21.83 6.95 21.83
C ILE A 138 20.91 7.10 20.61
N ILE A 139 19.88 7.95 20.72
CA ILE A 139 18.94 8.21 19.63
C ILE A 139 19.61 9.00 18.50
N GLU A 140 20.48 9.96 18.81
CA GLU A 140 21.25 10.71 17.80
C GLU A 140 22.22 9.82 17.03
N GLU A 141 22.90 8.90 17.72
CA GLU A 141 23.73 7.88 17.07
C GLU A 141 22.88 6.94 16.20
N TYR A 142 21.71 6.51 16.70
CA TYR A 142 20.77 5.71 15.90
C TYR A 142 20.30 6.44 14.64
N LEU A 143 19.95 7.72 14.74
CA LEU A 143 19.55 8.53 13.60
C LEU A 143 20.68 8.71 12.58
N THR A 144 21.93 8.78 13.05
CA THR A 144 23.12 8.81 12.20
C THR A 144 23.27 7.49 11.46
N TYR A 145 23.20 6.36 12.17
CA TYR A 145 23.21 5.01 11.59
C TYR A 145 22.13 4.84 10.50
N LEU A 146 20.90 5.33 10.75
CA LEU A 146 19.83 5.28 9.75
C LEU A 146 20.17 6.05 8.46
N LYS A 147 20.96 7.12 8.54
CA LYS A 147 21.35 7.93 7.37
C LYS A 147 22.56 7.35 6.62
N THR A 148 23.49 6.71 7.32
CA THR A 148 24.79 6.31 6.75
C THR A 148 24.89 4.83 6.40
N GLU A 149 24.27 3.96 7.20
CA GLU A 149 24.52 2.51 7.16
C GLU A 149 23.28 1.69 6.82
N ALA A 150 22.08 2.19 7.13
CA ALA A 150 20.85 1.44 6.90
C ALA A 150 20.47 1.40 5.41
N THR A 151 20.49 0.21 4.81
CA THR A 151 20.18 -0.02 3.38
C THR A 151 18.73 -0.44 3.12
N GLU A 152 17.94 -0.65 4.17
CA GLU A 152 16.61 -1.27 4.11
C GLU A 152 15.54 -0.39 3.46
N THR A 153 15.65 0.93 3.61
CA THR A 153 14.78 1.92 2.97
C THR A 153 15.56 3.18 2.68
N LYS A 154 15.24 3.84 1.57
CA LYS A 154 15.85 5.12 1.21
C LYS A 154 15.35 6.28 2.09
N HIS A 155 14.23 6.08 2.81
CA HIS A 155 13.53 7.17 3.50
C HIS A 155 12.93 6.73 4.84
N PHE A 156 13.32 7.41 5.91
CA PHE A 156 12.95 7.08 7.29
C PHE A 156 11.94 8.05 7.93
N HIS A 157 11.40 9.04 7.20
CA HIS A 157 10.45 10.03 7.76
C HIS A 157 9.27 9.38 8.49
N ALA A 158 8.55 8.48 7.81
CA ALA A 158 7.40 7.82 8.38
C ALA A 158 7.78 6.82 9.48
N ASP A 159 8.98 6.25 9.39
CA ASP A 159 9.47 5.28 10.35
C ASP A 159 9.86 5.92 11.68
N ILE A 160 10.64 7.01 11.63
CA ILE A 160 11.03 7.80 12.80
C ILE A 160 9.80 8.38 13.51
N ASN A 161 8.82 8.89 12.76
CA ASN A 161 7.55 9.33 13.35
C ASN A 161 6.82 8.21 14.10
N ARG A 162 6.83 6.98 13.56
CA ARG A 162 6.19 5.83 14.20
C ARG A 162 6.99 5.36 15.41
N LEU A 163 8.32 5.40 15.34
CA LEU A 163 9.20 5.11 16.47
C LEU A 163 8.96 6.09 17.63
N ARG A 164 8.90 7.39 17.32
CA ARG A 164 8.57 8.43 18.31
C ARG A 164 7.22 8.15 18.97
N ALA A 165 6.17 7.94 18.17
CA ALA A 165 4.82 7.71 18.68
C ALA A 165 4.74 6.48 19.61
N VAL A 166 5.36 5.35 19.24
CA VAL A 166 5.34 4.16 20.10
C VAL A 166 6.18 4.32 21.36
N LEU A 167 7.31 5.04 21.32
CA LEU A 167 8.09 5.34 22.52
C LEU A 167 7.34 6.28 23.47
N GLU A 168 6.60 7.26 22.95
CA GLU A 168 5.69 8.09 23.75
C GLU A 168 4.60 7.24 24.42
N SER A 169 4.00 6.28 23.68
CA SER A 169 3.03 5.33 24.25
C SER A 169 3.61 4.42 25.30
N ILE A 170 4.84 3.91 25.11
CA ILE A 170 5.58 3.15 26.12
C ILE A 170 5.85 4.03 27.35
N GLY A 171 6.26 5.28 27.15
CA GLY A 171 6.51 6.23 28.22
C GLY A 171 5.26 6.50 29.06
N ASN A 172 4.10 6.65 28.42
CA ASN A 172 2.83 6.80 29.11
C ASN A 172 2.41 5.53 29.86
N ALA A 173 2.59 4.35 29.24
CA ALA A 173 2.18 3.07 29.84
C ALA A 173 3.08 2.60 30.99
N CYS A 174 4.38 2.93 30.94
CA CYS A 174 5.38 2.51 31.92
C CYS A 174 5.80 3.62 32.90
N GLY A 175 5.36 4.87 32.69
CA GLY A 175 5.77 6.02 33.51
C GLY A 175 7.18 6.53 33.19
N TYR A 176 7.68 6.31 31.97
CA TYR A 176 9.02 6.75 31.56
C TYR A 176 8.96 8.12 30.89
N HIS A 177 9.19 9.16 31.68
CA HIS A 177 9.13 10.54 31.21
C HIS A 177 10.21 10.87 30.18
N ASN A 178 11.40 10.25 30.28
CA ASN A 178 12.51 10.47 29.36
C ASN A 178 12.15 10.17 27.90
N LEU A 179 11.21 9.25 27.65
CA LEU A 179 10.84 8.84 26.29
C LEU A 179 10.10 9.91 25.48
N LYS A 180 9.51 10.91 26.14
CA LYS A 180 8.71 11.95 25.45
C LYS A 180 9.58 12.96 24.69
N ASP A 181 10.81 13.17 25.15
CA ASP A 181 11.69 14.23 24.65
C ASP A 181 12.89 13.69 23.84
N LEU A 182 12.89 12.38 23.54
CA LEU A 182 13.96 11.74 22.76
C LEU A 182 14.05 12.24 21.31
N PHE A 183 12.94 12.68 20.72
CA PHE A 183 12.88 13.14 19.34
C PHE A 183 12.46 14.60 19.23
N LEU A 184 13.24 15.37 18.51
CA LEU A 184 12.94 16.73 18.11
C LEU A 184 12.33 16.71 16.72
N THR A 185 11.50 17.70 16.41
CA THR A 185 10.87 17.82 15.09
C THR A 185 11.90 17.89 13.96
N ARG A 186 13.08 18.49 14.22
CA ARG A 186 14.20 18.60 13.27
C ARG A 186 14.93 17.28 12.99
N ASP A 187 14.78 16.28 13.85
CA ASP A 187 15.39 14.96 13.66
C ASP A 187 14.70 14.16 12.55
N ILE A 188 13.43 14.50 12.29
CA ILE A 188 12.61 13.82 11.31
C ILE A 188 12.97 14.39 9.91
N PRO A 189 13.54 13.58 9.01
CA PRO A 189 13.91 14.06 7.68
C PRO A 189 12.67 14.48 6.91
N PRO A 190 12.74 15.44 5.96
CA PRO A 190 11.58 15.85 5.18
C PRO A 190 11.00 14.66 4.39
N THR A 191 9.69 14.67 4.17
CA THR A 191 9.07 13.65 3.31
C THR A 191 9.56 13.86 1.87
N PRO A 192 10.18 12.84 1.24
CA PRO A 192 10.54 12.89 -0.16
C PRO A 192 9.29 13.12 -1.00
N LYS A 193 9.38 14.01 -1.98
CA LYS A 193 8.30 14.18 -2.96
C LYS A 193 8.36 12.97 -3.89
N ALA A 194 7.48 12.00 -3.67
CA ALA A 194 7.31 10.91 -4.62
C ALA A 194 6.89 11.49 -5.97
N GLU A 195 7.53 11.02 -7.04
CA GLU A 195 7.08 11.35 -8.39
C GLU A 195 5.67 10.78 -8.59
N PHE A 196 4.73 11.66 -8.91
CA PHE A 196 3.40 11.25 -9.32
C PHE A 196 3.51 10.65 -10.73
N LYS A 197 3.48 9.31 -10.86
CA LYS A 197 3.43 8.63 -12.15
C LYS A 197 1.97 8.53 -12.61
N VAL A 198 1.71 8.92 -13.86
CA VAL A 198 0.43 8.71 -14.56
C VAL A 198 0.74 7.98 -15.86
N TYR A 199 -0.07 6.97 -16.16
CA TYR A 199 0.05 6.22 -17.39
C TYR A 199 -0.76 6.88 -18.51
N SER A 200 -0.29 6.74 -19.74
CA SER A 200 -0.94 7.21 -20.97
C SER A 200 -2.23 6.42 -21.26
N ASP A 201 -3.07 6.97 -22.14
CA ASP A 201 -4.31 6.32 -22.56
C ASP A 201 -4.00 4.99 -23.26
N GLU A 202 -2.92 4.92 -24.04
CA GLU A 202 -2.48 3.68 -24.72
C GLU A 202 -1.97 2.64 -23.73
N GLU A 203 -1.19 3.06 -22.72
CA GLU A 203 -0.75 2.19 -21.63
C GLU A 203 -1.94 1.56 -20.89
N LEU A 204 -2.96 2.35 -20.59
CA LEU A 204 -4.17 1.84 -19.93
C LEU A 204 -5.03 0.97 -20.85
N LYS A 205 -5.12 1.28 -22.15
CA LYS A 205 -5.79 0.40 -23.12
C LYS A 205 -5.12 -0.98 -23.18
N ARG A 206 -3.78 -1.03 -23.24
CA ARG A 206 -3.02 -2.29 -23.19
C ARG A 206 -3.29 -3.07 -21.91
N LEU A 207 -3.24 -2.40 -20.75
CA LEU A 207 -3.54 -3.02 -19.47
C LEU A 207 -4.98 -3.56 -19.42
N ASN A 208 -5.96 -2.79 -19.89
CA ASN A 208 -7.37 -3.18 -19.86
C ASN A 208 -7.67 -4.35 -20.79
N ALA A 209 -7.03 -4.42 -21.96
CA ALA A 209 -7.13 -5.55 -22.87
C ALA A 209 -6.63 -6.86 -22.23
N ALA A 210 -5.65 -6.80 -21.34
CA ALA A 210 -5.23 -7.94 -20.54
C ALA A 210 -6.24 -8.26 -19.42
N ILE A 211 -6.73 -7.23 -18.72
CA ILE A 211 -7.66 -7.37 -17.57
C ILE A 211 -8.96 -8.07 -17.95
N VAL A 212 -9.50 -7.84 -19.15
CA VAL A 212 -10.76 -8.50 -19.58
C VAL A 212 -10.65 -10.03 -19.67
N ASN A 213 -9.42 -10.57 -19.75
CA ASN A 213 -9.16 -12.00 -19.77
C ASN A 213 -8.92 -12.60 -18.37
N THR A 214 -9.01 -11.79 -17.31
CA THR A 214 -9.00 -12.29 -15.92
C THR A 214 -10.36 -12.86 -15.52
N ASP A 215 -10.48 -13.43 -14.32
CA ASP A 215 -11.79 -13.90 -13.86
C ASP A 215 -12.81 -12.76 -13.87
N GLU A 216 -14.05 -13.11 -14.21
CA GLU A 216 -15.12 -12.15 -14.52
C GLU A 216 -15.28 -11.06 -13.44
N GLN A 217 -15.21 -11.44 -12.17
CA GLN A 217 -15.41 -10.50 -11.07
C GLN A 217 -14.16 -9.65 -10.79
N THR A 218 -12.95 -10.16 -11.01
CA THR A 218 -11.72 -9.35 -11.03
C THR A 218 -11.78 -8.32 -12.17
N ALA A 219 -12.17 -8.72 -13.38
CA ALA A 219 -12.26 -7.81 -14.51
C ALA A 219 -13.27 -6.68 -14.24
N ARG A 220 -14.47 -7.02 -13.77
CA ARG A 220 -15.50 -6.04 -13.37
C ARG A 220 -15.00 -5.10 -12.28
N LEU A 221 -14.35 -5.64 -11.24
CA LEU A 221 -13.78 -4.83 -10.16
C LEU A 221 -12.81 -3.79 -10.70
N MET A 222 -11.90 -4.20 -11.58
CA MET A 222 -10.87 -3.33 -12.13
C MET A 222 -11.45 -2.24 -13.02
N VAL A 223 -12.40 -2.58 -13.89
CA VAL A 223 -13.08 -1.60 -14.76
C VAL A 223 -13.92 -0.62 -13.93
N ILE A 224 -14.69 -1.11 -12.95
CA ILE A 224 -15.44 -0.26 -12.01
C ILE A 224 -14.49 0.66 -11.23
N HIS A 225 -13.36 0.13 -10.76
CA HIS A 225 -12.36 0.92 -10.05
C HIS A 225 -11.81 2.05 -10.93
N GLN A 226 -11.53 1.75 -12.21
CA GLN A 226 -11.07 2.73 -13.18
C GLN A 226 -12.10 3.83 -13.45
N MET A 227 -13.34 3.44 -13.75
CA MET A 227 -14.42 4.38 -14.07
C MET A 227 -14.80 5.26 -12.89
N LEU A 228 -14.70 4.75 -11.65
CA LEU A 228 -15.00 5.53 -10.47
C LEU A 228 -13.84 6.42 -10.00
N GLY A 229 -12.58 6.10 -10.31
CA GLY A 229 -11.42 6.89 -9.86
C GLY A 229 -11.27 7.03 -8.33
N THR A 230 -11.87 6.13 -7.56
CA THR A 230 -11.83 6.16 -6.07
C THR A 230 -10.52 5.56 -5.55
N ARG A 231 -10.38 5.32 -4.24
CA ARG A 231 -9.33 4.45 -3.72
C ARG A 231 -9.73 2.99 -3.92
N ILE A 232 -8.80 2.11 -4.24
CA ILE A 232 -9.10 0.67 -4.42
C ILE A 232 -9.81 0.06 -3.21
N SER A 233 -9.51 0.55 -2.00
CA SER A 233 -10.24 0.17 -0.78
C SER A 233 -11.73 0.46 -0.87
N ASP A 234 -12.09 1.64 -1.35
CA ASP A 234 -13.48 2.09 -1.43
C ASP A 234 -14.23 1.30 -2.51
N THR A 235 -13.55 0.86 -3.58
CA THR A 235 -14.13 -0.07 -4.57
C THR A 235 -14.30 -1.48 -4.02
N LEU A 236 -13.29 -2.02 -3.34
CA LEU A 236 -13.33 -3.35 -2.73
C LEU A 236 -14.41 -3.47 -1.64
N THR A 237 -14.79 -2.36 -1.00
CA THR A 237 -15.82 -2.30 0.05
C THR A 237 -17.13 -1.69 -0.44
N LEU A 238 -17.40 -1.68 -1.75
CA LEU A 238 -18.73 -1.32 -2.25
C LEU A 238 -19.77 -2.31 -1.72
N GLU A 239 -20.85 -1.79 -1.16
CA GLU A 239 -21.95 -2.55 -0.61
C GLU A 239 -23.04 -2.81 -1.66
N MET A 240 -23.86 -3.84 -1.43
CA MET A 240 -24.89 -4.27 -2.38
C MET A 240 -25.93 -3.18 -2.69
N ASP A 241 -26.17 -2.27 -1.74
CA ASP A 241 -27.12 -1.14 -1.85
C ASP A 241 -26.47 0.16 -2.34
N CYS A 242 -25.27 0.10 -2.94
CA CYS A 242 -24.51 1.30 -3.29
C CYS A 242 -25.15 2.14 -4.42
N LEU A 243 -26.12 1.62 -5.16
CA LEU A 243 -26.81 2.33 -6.23
C LEU A 243 -28.25 2.65 -5.86
N TYR A 244 -28.69 3.86 -6.19
CA TYR A 244 -30.08 4.28 -6.10
C TYR A 244 -30.40 5.34 -7.16
N GLU A 245 -31.68 5.44 -7.52
CA GLU A 245 -32.16 6.43 -8.48
C GLU A 245 -32.49 7.75 -7.79
N LYS A 246 -32.09 8.86 -8.39
CA LYS A 246 -32.39 10.21 -7.93
C LYS A 246 -32.86 11.05 -9.11
N GLY A 247 -34.17 11.03 -9.37
CA GLY A 247 -34.75 11.66 -10.55
C GLY A 247 -34.35 10.91 -11.81
N ILE A 248 -33.69 11.60 -12.75
CA ILE A 248 -33.18 11.00 -13.99
C ILE A 248 -31.78 10.37 -13.83
N ASP A 249 -31.09 10.67 -12.73
CA ASP A 249 -29.71 10.25 -12.50
C ASP A 249 -29.66 8.99 -11.64
N THR A 250 -28.83 8.02 -12.03
CA THR A 250 -28.39 6.95 -11.13
C THR A 250 -27.21 7.45 -10.31
N VAL A 251 -27.30 7.33 -8.98
CA VAL A 251 -26.29 7.82 -8.05
C VAL A 251 -25.63 6.66 -7.33
N ILE A 252 -24.30 6.71 -7.19
CA ILE A 252 -23.54 5.80 -6.34
C ILE A 252 -23.25 6.41 -4.99
N ARG A 253 -23.48 5.65 -3.92
CA ARG A 253 -23.04 5.92 -2.55
C ARG A 253 -21.79 5.14 -2.23
N ILE A 254 -20.73 5.85 -1.85
CA ILE A 254 -19.43 5.26 -1.50
C ILE A 254 -19.14 5.53 -0.03
N ARG A 255 -19.27 4.49 0.79
CA ARG A 255 -18.96 4.51 2.23
C ARG A 255 -17.46 4.34 2.42
N GLN A 256 -16.72 5.46 2.52
CA GLN A 256 -15.26 5.42 2.57
C GLN A 256 -14.74 4.85 3.90
N MET A 257 -13.67 4.05 3.84
CA MET A 257 -13.06 3.50 5.06
C MET A 257 -12.35 4.55 5.94
N LYS A 258 -11.88 5.65 5.34
CA LYS A 258 -10.98 6.63 5.99
C LYS A 258 -11.61 7.99 6.24
N THR A 259 -12.73 8.26 5.59
CA THR A 259 -13.34 9.58 5.47
C THR A 259 -14.85 9.41 5.44
N ASN A 260 -15.59 10.49 5.21
CA ASN A 260 -17.04 10.45 5.19
C ASN A 260 -17.56 9.77 3.91
N THR A 261 -18.77 9.21 4.01
CA THR A 261 -19.54 8.78 2.86
C THR A 261 -19.72 9.94 1.89
N TYR A 262 -19.57 9.66 0.60
CA TYR A 262 -19.87 10.62 -0.46
C TYR A 262 -20.68 9.96 -1.57
N GLU A 263 -21.41 10.78 -2.29
CA GLU A 263 -22.31 10.37 -3.35
C GLU A 263 -21.95 11.11 -4.64
N LYS A 264 -22.05 10.43 -5.78
CA LYS A 264 -21.87 11.06 -7.09
C LYS A 264 -22.72 10.37 -8.16
N PRO A 265 -23.16 11.11 -9.20
CA PRO A 265 -23.81 10.50 -10.34
C PRO A 265 -22.85 9.55 -11.06
N VAL A 266 -23.40 8.50 -11.67
CA VAL A 266 -22.67 7.53 -12.49
C VAL A 266 -23.38 7.36 -13.83
N SER A 267 -22.62 6.98 -14.86
CA SER A 267 -23.21 6.70 -16.17
C SER A 267 -24.06 5.43 -16.14
N ALA A 268 -24.97 5.29 -17.12
CA ALA A 268 -25.81 4.11 -17.26
C ALA A 268 -24.97 2.82 -17.45
N GLU A 269 -23.85 2.92 -18.16
CA GLU A 269 -22.93 1.79 -18.40
C GLU A 269 -22.25 1.35 -17.10
N LEU A 270 -21.79 2.31 -16.28
CA LEU A 270 -21.19 1.99 -14.99
C LEU A 270 -22.21 1.39 -14.02
N ALA A 271 -23.41 1.95 -13.98
CA ALA A 271 -24.51 1.40 -13.18
C ALA A 271 -24.86 -0.04 -13.61
N ALA A 272 -24.95 -0.30 -14.92
CA ALA A 272 -25.18 -1.63 -15.47
C ALA A 272 -24.05 -2.61 -15.10
N LEU A 273 -22.79 -2.17 -15.16
CA LEU A 273 -21.64 -3.00 -14.79
C LEU A 273 -21.63 -3.34 -13.28
N ILE A 274 -21.97 -2.39 -12.42
CA ILE A 274 -22.11 -2.62 -10.97
C ILE A 274 -23.27 -3.57 -10.69
N ARG A 275 -24.43 -3.41 -11.33
CA ARG A 275 -25.56 -4.34 -11.20
C ARG A 275 -25.18 -5.76 -11.61
N LYS A 276 -24.44 -5.93 -12.70
CA LYS A 276 -23.88 -7.25 -13.08
C LYS A 276 -22.97 -7.82 -12.00
N ALA A 277 -22.09 -7.00 -11.41
CA ALA A 277 -21.21 -7.41 -10.32
C ALA A 277 -21.99 -7.84 -9.06
N ILE A 278 -23.10 -7.14 -8.74
CA ILE A 278 -24.04 -7.49 -7.66
C ILE A 278 -24.67 -8.85 -7.94
N THR A 279 -25.28 -9.03 -9.12
CA THR A 279 -25.94 -10.28 -9.52
C THR A 279 -25.01 -11.48 -9.43
N TYR A 280 -23.79 -11.36 -9.95
CA TYR A 280 -22.79 -12.43 -9.87
C TYR A 280 -22.51 -12.88 -8.43
N THR A 281 -22.36 -11.92 -7.52
CA THR A 281 -22.08 -12.24 -6.11
C THR A 281 -23.30 -12.87 -5.44
N GLN A 282 -24.51 -12.39 -5.73
CA GLN A 282 -25.75 -12.97 -5.20
C GLN A 282 -25.97 -14.41 -5.68
N GLU A 283 -25.79 -14.67 -6.97
CA GLU A 283 -25.95 -16.01 -7.55
C GLU A 283 -24.94 -17.01 -6.98
N ARG A 284 -23.71 -16.55 -6.69
CA ARG A 284 -22.63 -17.43 -6.25
C ARG A 284 -22.52 -17.60 -4.74
N PHE A 285 -22.83 -16.57 -3.96
CA PHE A 285 -22.58 -16.53 -2.52
C PHE A 285 -23.83 -16.22 -1.67
N GLY A 286 -24.97 -15.91 -2.30
CA GLY A 286 -26.20 -15.53 -1.62
C GLY A 286 -26.16 -14.10 -1.06
N GLU A 287 -26.79 -13.89 0.09
CA GLU A 287 -26.83 -12.59 0.75
C GLU A 287 -25.47 -12.22 1.37
N THR A 288 -24.86 -11.16 0.86
CA THR A 288 -23.58 -10.61 1.36
C THR A 288 -23.70 -9.11 1.56
N GLN A 289 -22.88 -8.53 2.44
CA GLN A 289 -22.82 -7.07 2.60
C GLN A 289 -22.15 -6.37 1.41
N TYR A 290 -21.08 -6.98 0.88
CA TYR A 290 -20.22 -6.39 -0.14
C TYR A 290 -20.43 -7.03 -1.51
N ILE A 291 -20.19 -6.26 -2.57
CA ILE A 291 -20.21 -6.72 -3.97
C ILE A 291 -19.01 -7.62 -4.24
N PHE A 292 -17.82 -7.21 -3.80
CA PHE A 292 -16.58 -7.96 -4.04
C PHE A 292 -16.17 -8.68 -2.78
N VAL A 293 -16.49 -9.97 -2.69
CA VAL A 293 -16.32 -10.76 -1.46
C VAL A 293 -15.08 -11.64 -1.48
N ASN A 294 -14.63 -12.05 -0.30
CA ASN A 294 -13.60 -13.07 -0.15
C ASN A 294 -14.21 -14.45 -0.39
N GLU A 295 -13.66 -15.20 -1.35
CA GLU A 295 -14.16 -16.54 -1.71
C GLU A 295 -14.19 -17.53 -0.54
N ASN A 296 -13.28 -17.39 0.45
CA ASN A 296 -13.24 -18.27 1.63
C ASN A 296 -14.14 -17.78 2.78
N ASN A 297 -14.55 -16.52 2.75
CA ASN A 297 -15.44 -15.94 3.77
C ASN A 297 -16.23 -14.78 3.13
N PRO A 298 -17.40 -15.08 2.52
CA PRO A 298 -18.18 -14.10 1.79
C PRO A 298 -18.69 -12.91 2.62
N ASN A 299 -18.69 -13.03 3.95
CA ASN A 299 -19.03 -11.93 4.87
C ASN A 299 -17.95 -10.84 4.93
N LYS A 300 -16.77 -11.08 4.34
CA LYS A 300 -15.68 -10.11 4.26
C LYS A 300 -15.43 -9.70 2.81
N PRO A 301 -15.01 -8.46 2.57
CA PRO A 301 -14.68 -8.04 1.22
C PRO A 301 -13.41 -8.74 0.75
N MET A 302 -13.24 -8.76 -0.57
CA MET A 302 -12.05 -9.28 -1.21
C MET A 302 -10.81 -8.52 -0.71
N GLN A 303 -9.73 -9.25 -0.47
CA GLN A 303 -8.49 -8.65 0.02
C GLN A 303 -7.72 -8.00 -1.12
N TYR A 304 -7.14 -6.83 -0.85
CA TYR A 304 -6.29 -6.13 -1.82
C TYR A 304 -5.12 -7.00 -2.29
N GLY A 305 -4.54 -7.80 -1.40
CA GLY A 305 -3.45 -8.73 -1.74
C GLY A 305 -3.86 -9.77 -2.79
N THR A 306 -5.13 -10.20 -2.78
CA THR A 306 -5.67 -11.12 -3.80
C THR A 306 -5.69 -10.46 -5.16
N ILE A 307 -6.27 -9.26 -5.28
CA ILE A 307 -6.30 -8.50 -6.54
C ILE A 307 -4.89 -8.16 -7.00
N GLN A 308 -4.03 -7.66 -6.11
CA GLN A 308 -2.64 -7.35 -6.44
C GLN A 308 -1.91 -8.58 -7.00
N SER A 309 -2.09 -9.74 -6.36
CA SER A 309 -1.49 -10.98 -6.84
C SER A 309 -2.02 -11.37 -8.23
N ARG A 310 -3.33 -11.30 -8.47
CA ARG A 310 -3.95 -11.65 -9.76
C ARG A 310 -3.43 -10.75 -10.88
N ILE A 311 -3.46 -9.43 -10.67
CA ILE A 311 -3.08 -8.44 -11.69
C ILE A 311 -1.57 -8.46 -11.96
N VAL A 312 -0.72 -8.53 -10.94
CA VAL A 312 0.75 -8.58 -11.15
C VAL A 312 1.17 -9.89 -11.82
N LYS A 313 0.51 -11.01 -11.47
CA LYS A 313 0.75 -12.29 -12.15
C LYS A 313 0.40 -12.19 -13.63
N MET A 314 -0.79 -11.68 -13.96
CA MET A 314 -1.23 -11.45 -15.35
C MET A 314 -0.26 -10.53 -16.11
N ILE A 315 0.15 -9.40 -15.52
CA ILE A 315 1.11 -8.47 -16.13
C ILE A 315 2.41 -9.19 -16.51
N ARG A 316 2.90 -10.09 -15.66
CA ARG A 316 4.15 -10.82 -15.89
C ARG A 316 4.01 -11.92 -16.92
N GLU A 317 2.96 -12.72 -16.81
CA GLU A 317 2.70 -13.84 -17.73
C GLU A 317 2.47 -13.36 -19.17
N GLN A 318 1.87 -12.18 -19.33
CA GLN A 318 1.60 -11.57 -20.63
C GLN A 318 2.62 -10.49 -21.03
N ASP A 319 3.68 -10.31 -20.25
CA ASP A 319 4.73 -9.30 -20.46
C ASP A 319 4.19 -7.88 -20.78
N ILE A 320 3.18 -7.43 -20.02
CA ILE A 320 2.55 -6.13 -20.25
C ILE A 320 3.51 -5.02 -19.83
N ARG A 321 3.93 -4.19 -20.80
CA ARG A 321 4.91 -3.12 -20.61
C ARG A 321 4.31 -1.72 -20.75
N ASP A 322 4.91 -0.80 -20.02
CA ASP A 322 4.72 0.64 -20.16
C ASP A 322 5.44 1.17 -21.41
N ASP A 323 5.22 2.43 -21.79
CA ASP A 323 5.77 3.03 -23.01
C ASP A 323 7.30 3.15 -23.00
N ASN A 324 7.93 2.97 -21.83
CA ASN A 324 9.39 2.94 -21.68
C ASN A 324 9.94 1.50 -21.70
N GLY A 325 9.10 0.51 -21.98
CA GLY A 325 9.50 -0.90 -22.03
C GLY A 325 9.65 -1.56 -20.65
N ASN A 326 9.24 -0.91 -19.55
CA ASN A 326 9.27 -1.51 -18.22
C ASN A 326 7.98 -2.30 -17.96
N LEU A 327 8.05 -3.38 -17.18
CA LEU A 327 6.84 -4.09 -16.76
C LEU A 327 5.87 -3.15 -16.04
N PHE A 328 4.58 -3.30 -16.33
CA PHE A 328 3.56 -2.44 -15.78
C PHE A 328 3.50 -2.54 -14.25
N GLY A 329 3.51 -1.40 -13.56
CA GLY A 329 3.41 -1.34 -12.11
C GLY A 329 1.95 -1.29 -11.65
N PHE A 330 1.53 -2.21 -10.78
CA PHE A 330 0.19 -2.17 -10.18
C PHE A 330 0.19 -1.60 -8.76
N GLY A 331 -0.12 -0.31 -8.65
CA GLY A 331 -0.24 0.42 -7.39
C GLY A 331 -1.69 0.76 -7.01
N SER A 332 -1.99 0.89 -5.72
CA SER A 332 -3.34 1.14 -5.19
C SER A 332 -3.98 2.48 -5.59
N HIS A 333 -3.22 3.37 -6.24
CA HIS A 333 -3.66 4.70 -6.67
C HIS A 333 -3.55 4.93 -8.18
N LEU A 334 -3.21 3.88 -8.94
CA LEU A 334 -3.04 3.93 -10.41
C LEU A 334 -4.18 4.68 -11.10
N TYR A 335 -5.39 4.10 -11.05
CA TYR A 335 -6.53 4.68 -11.76
C TYR A 335 -7.02 5.99 -11.16
N ARG A 336 -6.84 6.18 -9.85
CA ARG A 336 -7.17 7.44 -9.20
C ARG A 336 -6.34 8.61 -9.75
N HIS A 337 -5.04 8.38 -9.97
CA HIS A 337 -4.17 9.42 -10.54
C HIS A 337 -4.55 9.74 -11.97
N TYR A 338 -4.75 8.70 -12.79
CA TYR A 338 -5.23 8.87 -14.17
C TYR A 338 -6.55 9.62 -14.23
N TYR A 339 -7.56 9.17 -13.48
CA TYR A 339 -8.88 9.80 -13.43
C TYR A 339 -8.80 11.25 -12.97
N GLY A 340 -7.98 11.54 -11.94
CA GLY A 340 -7.76 12.91 -11.46
C GLY A 340 -7.17 13.83 -12.53
N VAL A 341 -6.24 13.34 -13.35
CA VAL A 341 -5.67 14.08 -14.49
C VAL A 341 -6.72 14.30 -15.59
N LYS A 342 -7.50 13.28 -15.95
CA LYS A 342 -8.58 13.43 -16.94
C LYS A 342 -9.63 14.44 -16.53
N LEU A 343 -10.00 14.51 -15.25
CA LEU A 343 -10.90 15.55 -14.76
C LEU A 343 -10.32 16.97 -14.90
N THR A 344 -9.00 17.14 -14.76
CA THR A 344 -8.36 18.45 -14.97
C THR A 344 -8.29 18.85 -16.43
N GLU A 345 -8.17 17.88 -17.35
CA GLU A 345 -8.22 18.11 -18.81
C GLU A 345 -9.61 18.57 -19.28
N MET A 346 -10.67 18.18 -18.55
CA MET A 346 -12.04 18.67 -18.79
C MET A 346 -12.29 20.09 -18.29
N HIS A 347 -11.25 20.79 -17.78
CA HIS A 347 -11.34 22.16 -17.25
C HIS A 347 -12.37 22.37 -16.14
N LEU A 348 -12.69 21.32 -15.39
CA LEU A 348 -13.55 21.44 -14.20
C LEU A 348 -12.86 22.26 -13.10
N ASP A 349 -13.66 22.90 -12.25
CA ASP A 349 -13.15 23.60 -11.07
C ASP A 349 -12.61 22.63 -10.01
N ASP A 350 -11.72 23.12 -9.15
CA ASP A 350 -11.03 22.30 -8.14
C ASP A 350 -11.99 21.64 -7.14
N TRP A 351 -13.11 22.29 -6.84
CA TRP A 351 -14.07 21.81 -5.87
C TRP A 351 -14.89 20.65 -6.44
N THR A 352 -15.31 20.76 -7.70
CA THR A 352 -15.94 19.65 -8.44
C THR A 352 -15.00 18.45 -8.54
N ILE A 353 -13.72 18.66 -8.88
CA ILE A 353 -12.72 17.59 -8.94
C ILE A 353 -12.56 16.92 -7.56
N ALA A 354 -12.44 17.72 -6.50
CA ALA A 354 -12.33 17.21 -5.14
C ALA A 354 -13.54 16.35 -4.75
N LYS A 355 -14.76 16.81 -5.05
CA LYS A 355 -16.00 16.10 -4.75
C LYS A 355 -16.10 14.77 -5.51
N LEU A 356 -15.80 14.75 -6.81
CA LEU A 356 -15.82 13.54 -7.64
C LEU A 356 -14.81 12.46 -7.18
N LEU A 357 -13.70 12.90 -6.60
CA LEU A 357 -12.66 12.04 -6.02
C LEU A 357 -12.91 11.68 -4.55
N GLY A 358 -13.93 12.24 -3.88
CA GLY A 358 -14.17 12.04 -2.45
C GLY A 358 -13.06 12.62 -1.57
N HIS A 359 -12.58 13.82 -1.89
CA HIS A 359 -11.66 14.60 -1.05
C HIS A 359 -12.44 15.50 -0.09
N SER A 360 -11.96 15.60 1.15
CA SER A 360 -12.49 16.56 2.13
C SER A 360 -11.93 17.97 1.97
N ASN A 361 -10.89 18.16 1.16
CA ASN A 361 -10.25 19.46 0.90
C ASN A 361 -9.52 19.49 -0.44
N LEU A 362 -9.11 20.69 -0.87
CA LEU A 362 -8.48 20.94 -2.16
C LEU A 362 -6.97 20.66 -2.18
N LYS A 363 -6.33 20.33 -1.03
CA LYS A 363 -4.87 20.25 -0.92
C LYS A 363 -4.24 19.29 -1.93
N ASN A 364 -4.97 18.25 -2.32
CA ASN A 364 -4.48 17.22 -3.23
C ASN A 364 -4.80 17.48 -4.71
N VAL A 365 -5.72 18.39 -5.03
CA VAL A 365 -6.16 18.65 -6.42
C VAL A 365 -5.04 19.28 -7.24
N LYS A 366 -4.23 20.16 -6.60
CA LYS A 366 -3.06 20.81 -7.22
C LYS A 366 -2.07 19.82 -7.87
N TYR A 367 -1.97 18.59 -7.35
CA TYR A 367 -1.07 17.58 -7.92
C TYR A 367 -1.55 17.09 -9.28
N TYR A 368 -2.87 16.96 -9.48
CA TYR A 368 -3.43 16.57 -10.77
C TYR A 368 -3.27 17.69 -11.80
N ARG A 369 -3.53 18.96 -11.41
CA ARG A 369 -3.32 20.11 -12.31
C ARG A 369 -1.87 20.25 -12.74
N LYS A 370 -0.94 20.18 -11.78
CA LYS A 370 0.49 20.24 -12.08
C LYS A 370 0.88 19.16 -13.08
N MET A 371 0.31 17.96 -12.95
CA MET A 371 0.60 16.84 -13.84
C MET A 371 0.00 17.03 -15.23
N SER A 372 -1.27 17.40 -15.34
CA SER A 372 -1.92 17.66 -16.63
C SER A 372 -1.15 18.72 -17.43
N ASN A 373 -0.74 19.81 -16.76
CA ASN A 373 0.10 20.83 -17.38
C ASN A 373 1.48 20.29 -17.81
N GLN A 374 2.08 19.42 -17.01
CA GLN A 374 3.37 18.79 -17.34
C GLN A 374 3.25 17.87 -18.56
N ILE A 375 2.21 17.02 -18.59
CA ILE A 375 1.91 16.13 -19.72
C ILE A 375 1.70 16.95 -20.99
N LEU A 376 0.87 17.99 -20.93
CA LEU A 376 0.64 18.90 -22.07
C LEU A 376 1.95 19.54 -22.55
N ALA A 377 2.81 19.99 -21.63
CA ALA A 377 4.09 20.57 -21.97
C ALA A 377 5.07 19.55 -22.59
N ASP A 378 5.09 18.33 -22.08
CA ASP A 378 5.92 17.24 -22.60
C ASP A 378 5.45 16.78 -23.99
N ASP A 379 4.15 16.66 -24.20
CA ASP A 379 3.55 16.31 -25.50
C ASP A 379 3.76 17.41 -26.53
N THR A 380 3.64 18.68 -26.13
CA THR A 380 3.98 19.83 -26.99
C THR A 380 5.46 19.81 -27.38
N ARG A 381 6.37 19.50 -26.44
CA ARG A 381 7.81 19.35 -26.73
C ARG A 381 8.08 18.21 -27.70
N LYS A 382 7.42 17.05 -27.54
CA LYS A 382 7.54 15.91 -28.46
C LYS A 382 7.02 16.25 -29.86
N ALA A 383 5.86 16.89 -29.96
CA ALA A 383 5.28 17.32 -31.24
C ALA A 383 6.19 18.33 -31.96
N ARG A 384 6.71 19.33 -31.23
CA ARG A 384 7.69 20.29 -31.77
C ARG A 384 8.98 19.61 -32.22
N LYS A 385 9.49 18.63 -31.46
CA LYS A 385 10.67 17.86 -31.85
C LYS A 385 10.42 17.10 -33.15
N ARG A 386 9.31 16.36 -33.25
CA ARG A 386 8.92 15.65 -34.48
C ARG A 386 8.80 16.59 -35.68
N LEU A 387 8.17 17.75 -35.50
CA LEU A 387 8.07 18.76 -36.56
C LEU A 387 9.45 19.27 -36.97
N SER A 388 10.34 19.52 -36.00
CA SER A 388 11.72 19.93 -36.26
C SER A 388 12.49 18.85 -37.01
N ASP A 389 12.32 17.58 -36.63
CA ASP A 389 12.95 16.43 -37.29
C ASP A 389 12.45 16.28 -38.74
N ILE A 390 11.13 16.47 -39.00
CA ILE A 390 10.56 16.48 -40.36
C ILE A 390 11.12 17.64 -41.18
N ILE A 391 11.20 18.84 -40.60
CA ILE A 391 11.79 20.01 -41.27
C ILE A 391 13.25 19.74 -41.62
N LEU A 392 14.04 19.19 -40.69
CA LEU A 392 15.44 18.80 -40.93
C LEU A 392 15.56 17.75 -42.03
N GLN A 393 14.68 16.75 -42.06
CA GLN A 393 14.65 15.73 -43.13
C GLN A 393 14.29 16.33 -44.50
N ASN A 394 13.39 17.31 -44.55
CA ASN A 394 13.07 18.01 -45.80
C ASN A 394 14.20 18.94 -46.29
N LEU A 395 15.09 19.35 -45.38
CA LEU A 395 16.28 20.12 -45.68
C LEU A 395 17.49 19.23 -46.04
N ASP A 396 17.37 17.93 -45.83
CA ASP A 396 18.39 16.93 -46.15
C ASP A 396 18.48 16.79 -47.69
N GLY A 397 19.42 17.53 -48.28
CA GLY A 397 19.52 17.79 -49.73
C GLY A 397 19.98 19.22 -50.08
N TRP A 398 19.91 20.15 -49.12
CA TRP A 398 20.40 21.54 -49.21
C TRP A 398 21.73 21.74 -48.45
N GLY A 399 22.62 20.73 -48.49
CA GLY A 399 23.78 20.62 -47.58
C GLY A 399 24.70 21.84 -47.52
N ASP A 400 25.10 22.40 -48.66
CA ASP A 400 26.10 23.49 -48.68
C ASP A 400 25.49 24.88 -48.38
N GLU A 401 24.24 25.11 -48.75
CA GLU A 401 23.55 26.40 -48.56
C GLU A 401 22.94 26.53 -47.16
N TYR A 402 22.49 25.42 -46.56
CA TYR A 402 21.90 25.44 -45.21
C TYR A 402 22.97 25.56 -44.10
N GLU A 403 24.17 25.00 -44.32
CA GLU A 403 25.28 25.10 -43.37
C GLU A 403 25.81 26.54 -43.23
N GLN A 404 25.76 27.35 -44.30
CA GLN A 404 26.09 28.79 -44.26
C GLN A 404 25.11 29.57 -43.37
N ILE A 405 23.80 29.34 -43.53
CA ILE A 405 22.76 30.01 -42.73
C ILE A 405 22.88 29.65 -41.24
N ARG A 406 23.31 28.41 -40.93
CA ARG A 406 23.51 27.96 -39.55
C ARG A 406 24.72 28.60 -38.86
N GLN A 407 25.77 28.93 -39.63
CA GLN A 407 26.95 29.63 -39.12
C GLN A 407 26.71 31.14 -38.94
N ASP A 408 25.93 31.77 -39.82
CA ASP A 408 25.60 33.20 -39.74
C ASP A 408 24.59 33.53 -38.61
N GLY A 409 23.85 32.54 -38.10
CA GLY A 409 22.91 32.70 -36.98
C GLY A 409 23.56 32.70 -35.59
N GLY A 410 24.89 32.59 -35.51
CA GLY A 410 25.68 32.65 -34.28
C GLY A 410 26.45 33.97 -34.12
N MET A 411 25.73 35.09 -33.96
CA MET A 411 26.24 36.34 -33.38
C MET A 411 25.30 36.86 -32.30
#